data_AF-A0A651GUK2-F1
#
_entry.id   AF-A0A651GUK2-F1
#
_cell.length_a   1.000
_cell.length_b   1.000
_cell.length_c   1.000
_cell.angle_alpha   90.00
_cell.angle_beta   90.00
_cell.angle_gamma   90.00
#
_symmetry.space_group_name_H-M   'P 1'
#
loop_
_entity.id
_entity.type
_entity.pdbx_description
1 polymer ?
#
loop_
_entity_poly.entity_id
_entity_poly.type
_entity_poly.pdbx_seq_one_letter_code
_entity_poly.pdbx_strand_id
1 'polypeptide(L)'
;EIVAATSVPVAIAALHPDAAEGRVVLYLDADELVPGNLATMTLALELATTLARARGEVLVLGPMAPSTLETAGIPVPTTVDHRDGEQAMEEWATAVTQPGDLVVVPILDTEIQPTAVRVYRSGRSVVAVKQNPETATAAVVTPMTLQFDQTVGG
;
A
#
# COMPACT_ATOMS: atom_id res chain seq x y z
N GLU A 1 3.35 -28.12 -22.31
CA GLU A 1 3.39 -26.65 -22.33
C GLU A 1 3.08 -26.17 -20.93
N ILE A 2 4.07 -25.58 -20.23
CA ILE A 2 3.85 -24.98 -18.92
C ILE A 2 3.39 -23.56 -19.21
N VAL A 3 2.10 -23.30 -19.08
CA VAL A 3 1.56 -21.94 -19.14
C VAL A 3 2.07 -21.22 -17.90
N ALA A 4 2.98 -20.26 -18.08
CA ALA A 4 3.41 -19.39 -17.01
C ALA A 4 2.16 -18.74 -16.40
N ALA A 5 1.92 -18.98 -15.11
CA ALA A 5 0.92 -18.22 -14.38
C ALA A 5 1.42 -16.78 -14.34
N THR A 6 0.74 -15.89 -15.05
CA THR A 6 1.06 -14.46 -15.03
C THR A 6 0.81 -13.94 -13.62
N SER A 7 1.85 -13.40 -12.98
CA SER A 7 1.70 -12.68 -11.71
C SER A 7 0.84 -11.44 -11.92
N VAL A 8 -0.40 -11.48 -11.43
CA VAL A 8 -1.29 -10.32 -11.46
C VAL A 8 -1.09 -9.52 -10.17
N PRO A 9 -0.74 -8.22 -10.25
CA PRO A 9 -0.67 -7.36 -9.08
C PRO A 9 -2.08 -7.18 -8.50
N VAL A 10 -2.18 -7.19 -7.17
CA VAL A 10 -3.43 -6.98 -6.45
C VAL A 10 -3.36 -5.65 -5.71
N ALA A 11 -4.37 -4.80 -5.88
CA ALA A 11 -4.56 -3.60 -5.10
C ALA A 11 -5.95 -3.61 -4.46
N ILE A 12 -6.00 -3.43 -3.14
CA ILE A 12 -7.24 -3.35 -2.36
C ILE A 12 -7.33 -1.93 -1.80
N ALA A 13 -8.36 -1.19 -2.22
CA ALA A 13 -8.56 0.19 -1.82
C ALA A 13 -9.74 0.32 -0.86
N ALA A 14 -9.53 1.02 0.24
CA ALA A 14 -10.57 1.50 1.14
C ALA A 14 -10.48 3.03 1.19
N LEU A 15 -11.43 3.70 0.53
CA LEU A 15 -11.46 5.16 0.44
C LEU A 15 -12.44 5.72 1.48
N HIS A 16 -12.06 6.82 2.13
CA HIS A 16 -12.94 7.49 3.08
C HIS A 16 -13.90 8.42 2.31
N PRO A 17 -15.23 8.34 2.52
CA PRO A 17 -16.22 9.03 1.68
C PRO A 17 -16.16 10.56 1.75
N ASP A 18 -15.72 11.10 2.89
CA ASP A 18 -15.68 12.55 3.15
C ASP A 18 -14.28 13.16 2.97
N ALA A 19 -13.32 12.38 2.45
CA ALA A 19 -11.96 12.86 2.24
C ALA A 19 -11.86 13.69 0.96
N ALA A 20 -11.55 14.98 1.09
CA ALA A 20 -10.91 15.70 -0.02
C ALA A 20 -9.64 14.95 -0.43
N GLU A 21 -9.26 15.00 -1.71
CA GLU A 21 -8.04 14.34 -2.19
C GLU A 21 -6.82 14.90 -1.44
N GLY A 22 -6.36 14.16 -0.42
CA GLY A 22 -5.17 14.50 0.35
C GLY A 22 -3.88 14.04 -0.32
N ARG A 23 -2.77 14.22 0.39
CA ARG A 23 -1.44 13.80 -0.06
C ARG A 23 -1.38 12.29 -0.20
N VAL A 24 -0.43 11.83 -0.99
CA VAL A 24 -0.10 10.40 -1.08
C VAL A 24 1.09 10.12 -0.19
N VAL A 25 0.92 9.13 0.68
CA VAL A 25 1.92 8.71 1.66
C VAL A 25 2.20 7.23 1.47
N LEU A 26 3.47 6.84 1.41
CA LEU A 26 3.89 5.46 1.30
C LEU A 26 4.54 5.01 2.60
N TYR A 27 3.96 3.98 3.22
CA TYR A 27 4.54 3.29 4.36
C TYR A 27 5.45 2.16 3.90
N LEU A 28 6.72 2.18 4.30
CA LEU A 28 7.70 1.09 4.12
C LEU A 28 8.51 0.92 5.40
N ASP A 29 8.62 -0.32 5.87
CA ASP A 29 9.37 -0.68 7.07
C ASP A 29 10.71 -1.31 6.71
N ALA A 30 11.79 -0.87 7.37
CA ALA A 30 13.15 -1.36 7.13
C ALA A 30 13.29 -2.86 7.43
N ASP A 31 12.58 -3.36 8.46
CA ASP A 31 12.64 -4.76 8.88
C ASP A 31 12.00 -5.70 7.84
N GLU A 32 11.16 -5.15 6.96
CA GLU A 32 10.48 -5.89 5.91
C GLU A 32 11.25 -5.93 4.58
N LEU A 33 12.42 -5.28 4.51
CA LEU A 33 13.27 -5.21 3.32
C LEU A 33 14.08 -6.50 3.15
N VAL A 34 13.39 -7.54 2.66
CA VAL A 34 13.97 -8.85 2.32
C VAL A 34 13.77 -9.17 0.84
N PRO A 35 14.61 -10.03 0.22
CA PRO A 35 14.55 -10.31 -1.22
C PRO A 35 13.16 -10.72 -1.74
N GLY A 36 12.38 -11.47 -0.96
CA GLY A 36 11.02 -11.90 -1.32
C GLY A 36 10.00 -10.77 -1.44
N ASN A 37 10.28 -9.62 -0.81
CA ASN A 37 9.36 -8.48 -0.72
C ASN A 37 9.68 -7.35 -1.72
N LEU A 38 10.86 -7.38 -2.35
CA LEU A 38 11.36 -6.30 -3.21
C LEU A 38 10.42 -5.96 -4.37
N ALA A 39 9.79 -6.97 -4.97
CA ALA A 39 8.84 -6.76 -6.06
C ALA A 39 7.62 -5.97 -5.58
N THR A 40 7.02 -6.37 -4.46
CA THR A 40 5.88 -5.67 -3.87
C THR A 40 6.25 -4.26 -3.39
N MET A 41 7.42 -4.07 -2.79
CA MET A 41 7.90 -2.76 -2.36
C MET A 41 8.14 -1.82 -3.57
N THR A 42 8.74 -2.33 -4.64
CA THR A 42 8.91 -1.59 -5.91
C THR A 42 7.55 -1.16 -6.47
N LEU A 43 6.60 -2.09 -6.56
CA LEU A 43 5.26 -1.80 -7.05
C LEU A 43 4.53 -0.76 -6.19
N ALA A 44 4.66 -0.85 -4.86
CA ALA A 44 4.07 0.13 -3.95
C ALA A 44 4.67 1.53 -4.15
N LEU A 45 5.99 1.63 -4.35
CA LEU A 45 6.67 2.89 -4.66
C LEU A 45 6.25 3.47 -6.01
N GLU A 46 6.18 2.66 -7.06
CA GLU A 46 5.73 3.07 -8.38
C GLU A 46 4.29 3.58 -8.36
N LEU A 47 3.40 2.86 -7.68
CA LEU A 47 2.00 3.25 -7.53
C LEU A 47 1.88 4.57 -6.77
N ALA A 48 2.52 4.68 -5.60
CA ALA A 48 2.48 5.88 -4.78
C ALA A 48 3.04 7.10 -5.52
N THR A 49 4.15 6.92 -6.25
CA THR A 49 4.74 7.97 -7.09
C THR A 49 3.79 8.41 -8.20
N THR A 50 3.13 7.46 -8.87
CA THR A 50 2.18 7.75 -9.94
C THR A 50 0.97 8.51 -9.42
N LEU A 51 0.42 8.10 -8.28
CA LEU A 51 -0.71 8.75 -7.64
C LEU A 51 -0.37 10.17 -7.16
N ALA A 52 0.81 10.35 -6.53
CA ALA A 52 1.27 11.66 -6.09
C ALA A 52 1.40 12.63 -7.29
N ARG A 53 2.03 12.17 -8.38
CA ARG A 53 2.15 12.95 -9.62
C ARG A 53 0.81 13.29 -10.24
N ALA A 54 -0.14 12.36 -10.28
CA ALA A 54 -1.47 12.60 -10.82
C ALA A 54 -2.23 13.67 -10.03
N ARG A 55 -1.97 13.78 -8.73
CA ARG A 55 -2.53 14.81 -7.83
C ARG A 55 -1.73 16.11 -7.82
N GLY A 56 -0.55 16.16 -8.47
CA GLY A 56 0.36 17.30 -8.38
C GLY A 56 1.00 17.49 -7.00
N GLU A 57 1.02 16.43 -6.20
CA GLU A 57 1.49 16.45 -4.81
C GLU A 57 2.89 15.82 -4.67
N VAL A 58 3.59 16.19 -3.60
CA VAL A 58 4.84 15.53 -3.19
C VAL A 58 4.50 14.20 -2.50
N LEU A 59 5.16 13.12 -2.93
CA LEU A 59 5.07 11.83 -2.26
C LEU A 59 5.77 11.92 -0.89
N VAL A 60 5.04 11.60 0.18
CA VAL A 60 5.62 11.37 1.51
C VAL A 60 6.04 9.91 1.62
N LEU A 61 7.27 9.65 2.05
CA LEU A 61 7.85 8.30 2.16
C LEU A 61 8.36 8.06 3.57
N GLY A 62 8.12 6.88 4.15
CA GLY A 62 8.81 6.42 5.35
C GLY A 62 8.10 5.26 6.04
N PRO A 63 8.54 4.86 7.25
CA PRO A 63 9.71 5.37 7.95
C PRO A 63 11.05 5.02 7.30
N MET A 64 11.10 3.98 6.46
CA MET A 64 12.32 3.55 5.77
C MET A 64 12.96 4.70 4.96
N ALA A 65 14.27 4.89 5.15
CA ALA A 65 15.03 5.92 4.47
C ALA A 65 15.17 5.63 2.95
N PRO A 66 15.13 6.66 2.09
CA PRO A 66 15.36 6.51 0.65
C PRO A 66 16.66 5.77 0.30
N SER A 67 17.74 6.05 1.02
CA SER A 67 19.05 5.41 0.80
C SER A 67 19.03 3.90 1.07
N THR A 68 18.17 3.43 1.97
CA THR A 68 17.97 2.00 2.25
C THR A 68 17.32 1.29 1.07
N LEU A 69 16.32 1.92 0.44
CA LEU A 69 15.69 1.42 -0.80
C LEU A 69 16.67 1.40 -1.96
N GLU A 70 17.44 2.48 -2.14
CA GLU A 70 18.44 2.58 -3.20
C GLU A 70 19.52 1.51 -3.06
N THR A 71 19.97 1.24 -1.83
CA THR A 71 20.93 0.16 -1.53
C THR A 71 20.37 -1.22 -1.89
N ALA A 72 19.06 -1.42 -1.76
CA ALA A 72 18.36 -2.63 -2.18
C ALA A 72 18.01 -2.67 -3.68
N GLY A 73 18.43 -1.66 -4.46
CA GLY A 73 18.20 -1.58 -5.89
C GLY A 73 16.81 -1.06 -6.29
N ILE A 74 16.05 -0.49 -5.35
CA ILE A 74 14.75 0.13 -5.61
C ILE A 74 14.98 1.64 -5.84
N PRO A 75 14.78 2.15 -7.05
CA PRO A 75 15.05 3.55 -7.37
C PRO A 75 14.01 4.48 -6.73
N VAL A 76 14.46 5.41 -5.90
CA VAL A 76 13.59 6.39 -5.25
C VAL A 76 13.58 7.71 -6.04
N PRO A 77 12.40 8.31 -6.31
CA PRO A 77 12.36 9.64 -6.92
C PRO A 77 13.05 10.69 -6.05
N THR A 78 13.79 11.62 -6.65
CA THR A 78 14.49 12.70 -5.92
C THR A 78 13.56 13.72 -5.27
N THR A 79 12.26 13.65 -5.56
CA THR A 79 11.25 14.62 -5.13
C THR A 79 10.46 14.15 -3.91
N VAL A 80 10.85 13.08 -3.24
CA VAL A 80 10.11 12.57 -2.06
C VAL A 80 10.38 13.42 -0.80
N ASP A 81 9.35 13.60 0.02
CA ASP A 81 9.48 14.11 1.40
C ASP A 81 9.60 12.91 2.34
N HIS A 82 10.82 12.65 2.84
CA HIS A 82 11.05 11.53 3.76
C HIS A 82 10.68 11.91 5.20
N ARG A 83 9.92 11.04 5.87
CA ARG A 83 9.57 11.14 7.29
C ARG A 83 10.02 9.88 8.00
N ASP A 84 10.91 10.03 8.97
CA ASP A 84 11.40 8.95 9.80
C ASP A 84 10.38 8.56 10.89
N GLY A 85 10.70 7.50 11.62
CA GLY A 85 9.96 7.05 12.80
C GLY A 85 10.29 5.61 13.18
N GLU A 86 10.23 5.33 14.48
CA GLU A 86 10.43 3.98 15.04
C GLU A 86 9.11 3.39 15.57
N GLN A 87 8.00 4.13 15.41
CA GLN A 87 6.70 3.72 15.92
C GLN A 87 6.01 2.71 15.00
N ALA A 88 5.04 1.98 15.55
CA ALA A 88 4.19 1.11 14.76
C ALA A 88 3.48 1.90 13.64
N MET A 89 3.24 1.26 12.49
CA MET A 89 2.65 1.86 11.29
C MET A 89 1.47 2.81 11.55
N GLU A 90 0.53 2.45 12.44
CA GLU A 90 -0.63 3.30 12.75
C GLU A 90 -0.23 4.62 13.44
N GLU A 91 0.71 4.56 14.39
CA GLU A 91 1.20 5.71 15.11
C GLU A 91 1.99 6.62 14.19
N TRP A 92 2.89 6.04 13.38
CA TRP A 92 3.65 6.77 12.37
C TRP A 92 2.72 7.43 11.36
N ALA A 93 1.77 6.68 10.77
CA ALA A 93 0.81 7.21 9.81
C ALA A 93 0.00 8.33 10.44
N THR A 94 -0.42 8.19 11.69
CA THR A 94 -1.18 9.23 12.39
C THR A 94 -0.36 10.51 12.60
N ALA A 95 0.94 10.40 12.84
CA ALA A 95 1.83 11.54 13.05
C ALA A 95 2.15 12.30 11.74
N VAL A 96 2.26 11.60 10.61
CA VAL A 96 2.71 12.21 9.34
C VAL A 96 1.57 12.57 8.37
N THR A 97 0.38 12.03 8.62
CA THR A 97 -0.80 12.22 7.75
C THR A 97 -1.96 12.90 8.45
N GLN A 98 -2.83 13.52 7.66
CA GLN A 98 -4.11 14.07 8.10
C GLN A 98 -5.27 13.20 7.59
N PRO A 99 -6.46 13.27 8.22
CA PRO A 99 -7.65 12.67 7.64
C PRO A 99 -7.84 13.08 6.18
N GLY A 100 -8.10 12.11 5.31
CA GLY A 100 -8.21 12.26 3.87
C GLY A 100 -6.92 12.09 3.04
N ASP A 101 -5.75 12.07 3.68
CA ASP A 101 -4.54 11.57 3.02
C ASP A 101 -4.72 10.09 2.61
N LEU A 102 -4.06 9.71 1.51
CA LEU A 102 -4.04 8.34 1.00
C LEU A 102 -2.75 7.64 1.43
N VAL A 103 -2.88 6.57 2.21
CA VAL A 103 -1.75 5.75 2.66
C VAL A 103 -1.64 4.51 1.78
N VAL A 104 -0.54 4.39 1.05
CA VAL A 104 -0.16 3.20 0.29
C VAL A 104 0.67 2.29 1.18
N VAL A 105 0.32 1.01 1.21
CA VAL A 105 0.92 0.02 2.11
C VAL A 105 1.18 -1.26 1.33
N PRO A 106 2.42 -1.78 1.30
CA PRO A 106 2.65 -3.10 0.72
C PRO A 106 2.05 -4.20 1.61
N ILE A 107 1.44 -5.21 1.00
CA ILE A 107 1.01 -6.44 1.67
C ILE A 107 2.10 -7.48 1.42
N LEU A 108 2.93 -7.70 2.43
CA LEU A 108 4.09 -8.58 2.31
C LEU A 108 3.78 -10.03 2.74
N ASP A 109 2.74 -10.21 3.54
CA ASP A 109 2.22 -11.52 3.94
C ASP A 109 1.01 -11.96 3.09
N THR A 110 0.33 -13.03 3.48
CA THR A 110 -0.91 -13.51 2.84
C THR A 110 -2.14 -12.68 3.16
N GLU A 111 -2.07 -11.79 4.17
CA GLU A 111 -3.23 -11.07 4.69
C GLU A 111 -2.96 -9.56 4.83
N ILE A 112 -4.01 -8.76 4.66
CA ILE A 112 -3.95 -7.34 5.04
C ILE A 112 -3.84 -7.28 6.56
N GLN A 113 -2.72 -6.77 7.05
CA GLN A 113 -2.52 -6.66 8.49
C GLN A 113 -3.62 -5.79 9.14
N PRO A 114 -4.09 -6.14 10.35
CA PRO A 114 -5.08 -5.35 11.10
C PRO A 114 -4.71 -3.86 11.23
N THR A 115 -3.42 -3.54 11.12
CA THR A 115 -2.88 -2.17 11.18
C THR A 115 -3.35 -1.31 10.02
N ALA A 116 -3.45 -1.83 8.79
CA ALA A 116 -4.00 -1.09 7.65
C ALA A 116 -5.50 -0.76 7.85
N VAL A 117 -6.26 -1.68 8.48
CA VAL A 117 -7.66 -1.43 8.86
C VAL A 117 -7.77 -0.34 9.92
N ARG A 118 -6.85 -0.30 10.90
CA ARG A 118 -6.83 0.76 11.91
C ARG A 118 -6.48 2.13 11.31
N VAL A 119 -5.53 2.20 10.38
CA VAL A 119 -5.23 3.42 9.61
C VAL A 119 -6.48 3.92 8.86
N TYR A 120 -7.22 3.03 8.19
CA TYR A 120 -8.47 3.41 7.53
C TYR A 120 -9.50 3.98 8.53
N ARG A 121 -9.71 3.30 9.67
CA ARG A 121 -10.64 3.74 10.71
C ARG A 121 -10.28 5.08 11.36
N SER A 122 -9.01 5.49 11.26
CA SER A 122 -8.57 6.80 11.72
C SER A 122 -8.88 7.96 10.75
N GLY A 123 -9.60 7.69 9.66
CA GLY A 123 -10.06 8.70 8.70
C GLY A 123 -9.17 8.88 7.47
N ARG A 124 -8.15 8.03 7.27
CA ARG A 124 -7.32 8.01 6.06
C ARG A 124 -7.89 7.06 5.02
N SER A 125 -7.63 7.34 3.75
CA SER A 125 -7.82 6.33 2.70
C SER A 125 -6.61 5.40 2.71
N VAL A 126 -6.82 4.12 2.40
CA VAL A 126 -5.75 3.12 2.36
C VAL A 126 -5.79 2.37 1.03
N VAL A 127 -4.63 2.21 0.40
CA VAL A 127 -4.42 1.33 -0.75
C VAL A 127 -3.36 0.32 -0.37
N ALA A 128 -3.78 -0.93 -0.22
CA ALA A 128 -2.92 -2.05 0.11
C ALA A 128 -2.53 -2.78 -1.19
N VAL A 129 -1.23 -3.01 -1.42
CA VAL A 129 -0.70 -3.47 -2.71
C VAL A 129 0.14 -4.73 -2.54
N LYS A 130 -0.04 -5.72 -3.42
CA LYS A 130 0.76 -6.94 -3.45
C LYS A 130 1.17 -7.28 -4.87
N GLN A 131 2.45 -7.60 -5.06
CA GLN A 131 2.91 -8.33 -6.23
C GLN A 131 3.07 -9.80 -5.85
N ASN A 132 2.31 -10.68 -6.50
CA ASN A 132 2.53 -12.11 -6.31
C ASN A 132 3.90 -12.48 -6.89
N PRO A 133 4.76 -13.22 -6.17
CA PRO A 133 5.98 -13.75 -6.76
C PRO A 133 5.59 -14.66 -7.93
N GLU A 134 6.34 -14.59 -9.03
CA GLU A 134 6.13 -15.40 -10.26
C GLU A 134 6.22 -16.92 -10.02
N THR A 135 6.36 -17.36 -8.77
CA THR A 135 6.52 -18.76 -8.33
C THR A 135 5.70 -19.12 -7.09
N ALA A 136 4.47 -18.61 -6.95
CA ALA A 136 3.51 -19.15 -6.00
C ALA A 136 2.44 -19.97 -6.72
N THR A 137 2.73 -21.26 -6.93
CA THR A 137 1.76 -22.28 -7.33
C THR A 137 0.75 -22.49 -6.19
N ALA A 138 -0.29 -21.67 -6.11
CA ALA A 138 -1.48 -21.98 -5.32
C ALA A 138 -2.69 -21.25 -5.89
N ALA A 139 -3.38 -21.94 -6.80
CA ALA A 139 -4.72 -21.61 -7.21
C ALA A 139 -5.67 -21.72 -6.01
N VAL A 140 -6.32 -20.62 -5.60
CA VAL A 140 -7.75 -20.56 -5.23
C VAL A 140 -8.22 -19.12 -5.41
N VAL A 141 -8.86 -18.80 -6.53
CA VAL A 141 -9.72 -17.61 -6.62
C VAL A 141 -11.12 -18.08 -6.24
N THR A 142 -11.59 -17.71 -5.05
CA THR A 142 -13.02 -17.74 -4.75
C THR A 142 -13.50 -16.28 -4.74
N PRO A 143 -14.28 -15.83 -5.74
CA PRO A 143 -14.92 -14.53 -5.64
C PRO A 143 -15.97 -14.60 -4.53
N MET A 144 -15.69 -13.98 -3.38
CA MET A 144 -16.72 -13.67 -2.39
C MET A 144 -17.57 -12.53 -2.93
N THR A 145 -18.73 -12.86 -3.49
CA THR A 145 -19.78 -11.89 -3.76
C THR A 145 -20.36 -11.47 -2.40
N LEU A 146 -20.11 -10.23 -1.97
CA LEU A 146 -20.85 -9.62 -0.88
C LEU A 146 -22.29 -9.41 -1.36
N GLN A 147 -23.21 -10.30 -0.95
CA GLN A 147 -24.64 -10.07 -1.12
C GLN A 147 -25.07 -9.02 -0.10
N PHE A 148 -25.39 -7.82 -0.58
CA PHE A 148 -26.19 -6.86 0.18
C PHE A 148 -27.66 -7.22 -0.03
N ASP A 149 -28.26 -7.89 0.94
CA ASP A 149 -29.71 -8.06 0.95
C ASP A 149 -30.34 -6.72 1.38
N GLN A 150 -30.76 -5.93 0.39
CA GLN A 150 -31.59 -4.76 0.62
C GLN A 150 -33.01 -5.25 0.92
N THR A 151 -33.35 -5.35 2.19
CA THR A 151 -34.75 -5.47 2.60
C THR A 151 -35.44 -4.12 2.40
N VAL A 152 -36.11 -3.95 1.25
CA VAL A 152 -37.08 -2.87 1.03
C VAL A 152 -38.45 -3.49 0.72
N GLY A 153 -39.32 -3.37 1.72
CA GLY A 153 -40.80 -3.28 1.70
C GLY A 153 -41.63 -3.95 0.60
N GLY A 154 -42.56 -4.80 1.05
CA GLY A 154 -43.81 -5.18 0.39
C GLY A 154 -44.75 -5.86 1.37
#